data_AF-A0A7D5P6B1-F1
#
_entry.id   AF-A0A7D5P6B1-F1
#
_cell.length_a   1.000
_cell.length_b   1.000
_cell.length_c   1.000
_cell.angle_alpha   90.00
_cell.angle_beta   90.00
_cell.angle_gamma   90.00
#
_symmetry.space_group_name_H-M   'P 1'
#
loop_
_entity.id
_entity.type
_entity.pdbx_description
1 polymer ?
#
loop_
_entity_poly.entity_id
_entity_poly.type
_entity_poly.pdbx_seq_one_letter_code
_entity_poly.pdbx_strand_id
1 'polypeptide(L)'
;MRLANVATAPLSGLLVVVALAPAVPVAATLLAGALVATAVTFRADTHRYGVVGALYLLGVGAAVLALARFPFAWKRTPLFALWGFGLVSLGIFCLRVALGVVGRRVLALVVDDGADSVWDAISAFGGTLVIAWSVLTAHEKAARSAGVAAGVSTTTALDALGYGFPVLAGFFRRYRAFAVAGHEVVVPLWALRHGVDATTVLFVGCLIVGFHTVGTLAATWRAVRDTTGYAAEQTGDIAADATPDGGDADAGGDRAER
;
A
#
# COMPACT_ATOMS: atom_id res chain seq x y z
N MET A 1 -18.85 -0.66 -12.07
CA MET A 1 -17.93 0.50 -11.89
C MET A 1 -16.87 0.26 -10.81
N ARG A 2 -17.18 0.21 -9.50
CA ARG A 2 -16.19 0.21 -8.38
C ARG A 2 -14.92 -0.67 -8.54
N LEU A 3 -14.98 -1.85 -9.17
CA LEU A 3 -13.79 -2.70 -9.41
C LEU A 3 -12.86 -2.19 -10.51
N ALA A 4 -13.38 -1.56 -11.57
CA ALA A 4 -12.56 -1.05 -12.68
C ALA A 4 -11.61 0.05 -12.18
N ASN A 5 -12.10 0.97 -11.34
CA ASN A 5 -11.31 2.04 -10.73
C ASN A 5 -10.15 1.53 -9.86
N VAL A 6 -10.27 0.33 -9.27
CA VAL A 6 -9.22 -0.32 -8.47
C VAL A 6 -8.15 -0.96 -9.36
N ALA A 7 -8.46 -1.29 -10.60
CA ALA A 7 -7.50 -1.80 -11.59
C ALA A 7 -6.82 -0.68 -12.39
N THR A 8 -7.53 0.39 -12.76
CA THR A 8 -6.96 1.50 -13.56
C THR A 8 -5.85 2.25 -12.84
N ALA A 9 -5.97 2.48 -11.53
CA ALA A 9 -4.95 3.16 -10.73
C ALA A 9 -3.58 2.43 -10.73
N PRO A 10 -3.46 1.16 -10.31
CA PRO A 10 -2.17 0.45 -10.37
C PRO A 10 -1.68 0.23 -11.80
N LEU A 11 -2.59 0.02 -12.78
CA LEU A 11 -2.21 -0.07 -14.19
C LEU A 11 -1.58 1.23 -14.72
N SER A 12 -2.11 2.40 -14.33
CA SER A 12 -1.55 3.69 -14.77
C SER A 12 -0.13 3.93 -14.22
N GLY A 13 0.11 3.60 -12.95
CA GLY A 13 1.46 3.61 -12.37
C GLY A 13 2.39 2.59 -13.02
N LEU A 14 1.88 1.39 -13.31
CA LEU A 14 2.63 0.33 -14.00
C LEU A 14 3.06 0.76 -15.41
N LEU A 15 2.18 1.39 -16.19
CA LEU A 15 2.49 1.88 -17.53
C LEU A 15 3.59 2.95 -17.49
N VAL A 16 3.58 3.85 -16.51
CA VAL A 16 4.65 4.83 -16.28
C VAL A 16 5.97 4.15 -15.93
N VAL A 17 5.96 3.12 -15.07
CA VAL A 17 7.17 2.34 -14.77
C VAL A 17 7.71 1.63 -16.01
N VAL A 18 6.86 0.92 -16.76
CA VAL A 18 7.25 0.23 -17.99
C VAL A 18 7.83 1.22 -19.02
N ALA A 19 7.23 2.39 -19.17
CA ALA A 19 7.70 3.44 -20.08
C ALA A 19 9.11 3.93 -19.73
N LEU A 20 9.33 4.34 -18.48
CA LEU A 20 10.56 5.01 -18.02
C LEU A 20 11.73 4.06 -17.69
N ALA A 21 11.44 2.81 -17.30
CA ALA A 21 12.44 1.85 -16.80
C ALA A 21 13.71 1.60 -17.65
N PRO A 22 13.72 1.76 -18.99
CA PRO A 22 14.96 1.63 -19.78
C PRO A 22 15.93 2.81 -19.63
N ALA A 23 15.46 3.99 -19.23
CA ALA A 23 16.22 5.24 -19.26
C ALA A 23 16.36 5.95 -17.89
N VAL A 24 15.47 5.64 -16.94
CA VAL A 24 15.40 6.31 -15.63
C VAL A 24 15.82 5.34 -14.51
N PRO A 25 16.57 5.79 -13.47
CA PRO A 25 16.92 4.95 -12.33
C PRO A 25 15.72 4.29 -11.66
N VAL A 26 15.94 3.10 -11.08
CA VAL A 26 14.87 2.26 -10.50
C VAL A 26 14.02 3.02 -9.47
N ALA A 27 14.66 3.72 -8.53
CA ALA A 27 13.96 4.47 -7.48
C ALA A 27 13.09 5.61 -8.03
N ALA A 28 13.65 6.45 -8.91
CA ALA A 28 12.90 7.55 -9.54
C ALA A 28 11.73 7.03 -10.40
N THR A 29 11.94 5.92 -11.13
CA THR A 29 10.89 5.27 -11.92
C THR A 29 9.75 4.75 -11.04
N LEU A 30 10.09 4.05 -9.95
CA LEU A 30 9.12 3.51 -9.00
C LEU A 30 8.37 4.61 -8.23
N LEU A 31 9.02 5.74 -7.94
CA LEU A 31 8.38 6.91 -7.35
C LEU A 31 7.39 7.55 -8.32
N ALA A 32 7.79 7.77 -9.58
CA ALA A 32 6.91 8.35 -10.60
C ALA A 32 5.64 7.49 -10.82
N GLY A 33 5.80 6.17 -10.93
CA GLY A 33 4.65 5.25 -11.02
C GLY A 33 3.77 5.24 -9.78
N ALA A 34 4.36 5.31 -8.58
CA ALA A 34 3.61 5.36 -7.32
C ALA A 34 2.80 6.67 -7.17
N LEU A 35 3.39 7.80 -7.56
CA LEU A 35 2.71 9.11 -7.58
C LEU A 35 1.52 9.11 -8.55
N VAL A 36 1.70 8.58 -9.76
CA VAL A 36 0.62 8.49 -10.76
C VAL A 36 -0.49 7.53 -10.30
N ALA A 37 -0.14 6.36 -9.78
CA ALA A 37 -1.14 5.44 -9.20
C ALA A 37 -1.90 6.09 -8.03
N THR A 38 -1.22 6.85 -7.16
CA THR A 38 -1.85 7.59 -6.04
C THR A 38 -2.79 8.69 -6.55
N ALA A 39 -2.36 9.50 -7.52
CA ALA A 39 -3.16 10.57 -8.11
C ALA A 39 -4.41 10.03 -8.83
N VAL A 40 -4.31 8.90 -9.53
CA VAL A 40 -5.47 8.23 -10.14
C VAL A 40 -6.38 7.59 -9.08
N THR A 41 -5.83 7.03 -7.99
CA THR A 41 -6.62 6.52 -6.85
C THR A 41 -7.46 7.62 -6.19
N PHE A 42 -6.84 8.80 -6.02
CA PHE A 42 -7.49 10.00 -5.47
C PHE A 42 -8.58 10.51 -6.42
N ARG A 43 -8.27 10.72 -7.69
CA ARG A 43 -9.26 11.22 -8.68
C ARG A 43 -10.42 10.25 -8.94
N ALA A 44 -10.21 8.94 -8.75
CA ALA A 44 -11.23 7.91 -8.92
C ALA A 44 -12.03 7.59 -7.63
N ASP A 45 -11.78 8.35 -6.55
CA ASP A 45 -12.44 8.33 -5.24
C ASP A 45 -12.68 6.93 -4.65
N THR A 46 -11.70 6.03 -4.82
CA THR A 46 -11.86 4.64 -4.35
C THR A 46 -11.43 4.44 -2.90
N HIS A 47 -10.63 5.36 -2.36
CA HIS A 47 -9.88 5.31 -1.10
C HIS A 47 -9.06 4.02 -0.83
N ARG A 48 -8.91 3.12 -1.82
CA ARG A 48 -8.30 1.78 -1.66
C ARG A 48 -6.78 1.78 -1.83
N TYR A 49 -6.11 2.81 -1.33
CA TYR A 49 -4.68 3.08 -1.56
C TYR A 49 -3.77 1.89 -1.21
N GLY A 50 -4.00 1.18 -0.10
CA GLY A 50 -3.22 -0.02 0.26
C GLY A 50 -3.37 -1.21 -0.71
N VAL A 51 -4.55 -1.35 -1.34
CA VAL A 51 -4.79 -2.35 -2.40
C VAL A 51 -4.12 -1.92 -3.71
N VAL A 52 -4.25 -0.64 -4.06
CA VAL A 52 -3.57 -0.08 -5.24
C VAL A 52 -2.05 -0.20 -5.12
N GLY A 53 -1.49 0.09 -3.94
CA GLY A 53 -0.08 -0.13 -3.64
C GLY A 53 0.35 -1.60 -3.82
N ALA A 54 -0.42 -2.55 -3.25
CA ALA A 54 -0.15 -3.98 -3.43
C ALA A 54 -0.17 -4.39 -4.92
N LEU A 55 -1.25 -4.05 -5.64
CA LEU A 55 -1.41 -4.38 -7.07
C LEU A 55 -0.38 -3.69 -7.96
N TYR A 56 0.05 -2.47 -7.60
CA TYR A 56 1.11 -1.74 -8.29
C TYR A 56 2.46 -2.45 -8.15
N LEU A 57 2.89 -2.76 -6.92
CA LEU A 57 4.19 -3.43 -6.70
C LEU A 57 4.21 -4.85 -7.31
N LEU A 58 3.12 -5.61 -7.17
CA LEU A 58 2.96 -6.93 -7.81
C LEU A 58 2.95 -6.82 -9.33
N GLY A 59 2.22 -5.85 -9.91
CA GLY A 59 2.16 -5.62 -11.34
C GLY A 59 3.51 -5.23 -11.94
N VAL A 60 4.29 -4.38 -11.26
CA VAL A 60 5.66 -4.04 -11.67
C VAL A 60 6.57 -5.26 -11.53
N GLY A 61 6.49 -6.00 -10.42
CA GLY A 61 7.26 -7.23 -10.23
C GLY A 61 6.96 -8.30 -11.30
N ALA A 62 5.72 -8.41 -11.76
CA ALA A 62 5.33 -9.28 -12.87
C ALA A 62 5.84 -8.75 -14.22
N ALA A 63 5.76 -7.45 -14.48
CA ALA A 63 6.26 -6.85 -15.72
C ALA A 63 7.79 -6.94 -15.86
N VAL A 64 8.54 -6.86 -14.77
CA VAL A 64 10.01 -7.07 -14.74
C VAL A 64 10.41 -8.49 -15.16
N LEU A 65 9.54 -9.48 -14.90
CA LEU A 65 9.71 -10.88 -15.34
C LEU A 65 9.23 -11.11 -16.78
N ALA A 66 8.04 -10.59 -17.12
CA ALA A 66 7.38 -10.85 -18.40
C ALA A 66 7.95 -10.04 -19.58
N LEU A 67 8.49 -8.83 -19.34
CA LEU A 67 8.93 -7.92 -20.40
C LEU A 67 10.46 -7.84 -20.47
N ALA A 68 11.01 -8.23 -21.62
CA ALA A 68 12.46 -8.21 -21.85
C ALA A 68 13.12 -6.82 -21.68
N ARG A 69 12.36 -5.72 -21.86
CA ARG A 69 12.84 -4.32 -21.85
C ARG A 69 13.36 -3.78 -20.50
N PHE A 70 13.24 -4.51 -19.40
CA PHE A 70 13.74 -4.06 -18.10
C PHE A 70 15.27 -4.29 -17.93
N PRO A 71 16.07 -3.23 -17.66
CA PRO A 71 17.50 -3.36 -17.37
C PRO A 71 17.82 -4.31 -16.22
N PHE A 72 19.02 -4.91 -16.24
CA PHE A 72 19.43 -5.96 -15.29
C PHE A 72 19.31 -5.55 -13.81
N ALA A 73 19.49 -4.27 -13.48
CA ALA A 73 19.32 -3.74 -12.12
C ALA A 73 17.94 -4.06 -11.52
N TRP A 74 16.86 -4.04 -12.33
CA TRP A 74 15.51 -4.37 -11.88
C TRP A 74 15.36 -5.83 -11.45
N LYS A 75 16.13 -6.74 -12.06
CA LYS A 75 16.01 -8.20 -11.92
C LYS A 75 16.78 -8.77 -10.71
N ARG A 76 17.31 -7.89 -9.84
CA ARG A 76 18.00 -8.20 -8.58
C ARG A 76 17.09 -7.84 -7.38
N THR A 77 17.61 -7.13 -6.38
CA THR A 77 16.89 -6.64 -5.19
C THR A 77 15.52 -6.02 -5.46
N PRO A 78 15.31 -5.15 -6.48
CA PRO A 78 14.02 -4.50 -6.70
C PRO A 78 12.90 -5.52 -6.93
N LEU A 79 13.12 -6.52 -7.78
CA LEU A 79 12.15 -7.59 -8.07
C LEU A 79 11.67 -8.29 -6.79
N PHE A 80 12.58 -8.63 -5.87
CA PHE A 80 12.24 -9.32 -4.63
C PHE A 80 11.56 -8.41 -3.61
N ALA A 81 11.95 -7.14 -3.53
CA ALA A 81 11.25 -6.16 -2.69
C ALA A 81 9.83 -5.89 -3.21
N LEU A 82 9.65 -5.77 -4.54
CA LEU A 82 8.37 -5.57 -5.20
C LEU A 82 7.39 -6.73 -4.93
N TRP A 83 7.82 -7.97 -5.18
CA TRP A 83 6.99 -9.16 -4.88
C TRP A 83 6.78 -9.35 -3.39
N GLY A 84 7.82 -9.21 -2.56
CA GLY A 84 7.74 -9.41 -1.11
C GLY A 84 6.78 -8.45 -0.43
N PHE A 85 6.97 -7.14 -0.61
CA PHE A 85 6.09 -6.12 -0.02
C PHE A 85 4.71 -6.10 -0.68
N GLY A 86 4.61 -6.40 -1.98
CA GLY A 86 3.34 -6.57 -2.68
C GLY A 86 2.48 -7.71 -2.10
N LEU A 87 3.07 -8.89 -1.89
CA LEU A 87 2.40 -10.04 -1.29
C LEU A 87 2.06 -9.81 0.19
N VAL A 88 2.96 -9.23 0.98
CA VAL A 88 2.69 -8.88 2.40
C VAL A 88 1.53 -7.89 2.49
N SER A 89 1.53 -6.83 1.67
CA SER A 89 0.45 -5.85 1.63
C SER A 89 -0.89 -6.45 1.20
N LEU A 90 -0.89 -7.33 0.20
CA LEU A 90 -2.10 -8.03 -0.25
C LEU A 90 -2.62 -8.98 0.84
N GLY A 91 -1.73 -9.72 1.51
CA GLY A 91 -2.08 -10.59 2.62
C GLY A 91 -2.70 -9.84 3.81
N ILE A 92 -2.14 -8.68 4.17
CA ILE A 92 -2.69 -7.80 5.21
C ILE A 92 -4.06 -7.25 4.82
N PHE A 93 -4.28 -6.90 3.54
CA PHE A 93 -5.61 -6.51 3.07
C PHE A 93 -6.61 -7.66 3.16
N CYS A 94 -6.26 -8.86 2.69
CA CYS A 94 -7.12 -10.05 2.78
C CYS A 94 -7.44 -10.40 4.25
N LEU A 95 -6.45 -10.31 5.13
CA LEU A 95 -6.62 -10.52 6.57
C LEU A 95 -7.56 -9.48 7.19
N ARG A 96 -7.43 -8.19 6.84
CA ARG A 96 -8.37 -7.13 7.27
C ARG A 96 -9.80 -7.42 6.80
N VAL A 97 -9.99 -7.87 5.56
CA VAL A 97 -11.32 -8.19 5.03
C VAL A 97 -11.93 -9.38 5.77
N ALA A 98 -11.16 -10.43 6.05
CA ALA A 98 -11.62 -11.60 6.81
C ALA A 98 -11.94 -11.25 8.26
N LEU A 99 -11.02 -10.58 8.97
CA LEU A 99 -11.22 -10.13 10.35
C LEU A 99 -12.38 -9.13 10.46
N GLY A 100 -12.63 -8.31 9.43
CA GLY A 100 -13.71 -7.33 9.39
C GLY A 100 -15.13 -7.90 9.43
N VAL A 101 -15.31 -9.22 9.29
CA VAL A 101 -16.62 -9.87 9.55
C VAL A 101 -16.82 -10.11 11.06
N VAL A 102 -15.75 -10.41 11.79
CA VAL A 102 -15.77 -10.68 13.24
C VAL A 102 -15.62 -9.38 14.03
N GLY A 103 -14.65 -8.53 13.67
CA GLY A 103 -14.32 -7.30 14.38
C GLY A 103 -15.49 -6.33 14.49
N ARG A 104 -16.26 -6.13 13.40
CA ARG A 104 -17.48 -5.30 13.42
C ARG A 104 -18.58 -5.88 14.32
N ARG A 105 -18.78 -7.21 14.29
CA ARG A 105 -19.73 -7.89 15.19
C ARG A 105 -19.34 -7.78 16.67
N VAL A 106 -18.04 -7.69 16.98
CA VAL A 106 -17.56 -7.49 18.34
C VAL A 106 -17.68 -6.01 18.75
N LEU A 107 -17.37 -5.06 17.86
CA LEU A 107 -17.52 -3.63 18.16
C LEU A 107 -18.99 -3.22 18.38
N ALA A 108 -19.92 -3.80 17.63
CA ALA A 108 -21.37 -3.61 17.80
C ALA A 108 -21.96 -4.19 19.12
N LEU A 109 -21.12 -4.73 20.01
CA LEU A 109 -21.49 -5.09 21.40
C LEU A 109 -21.01 -4.05 22.43
N VAL A 110 -20.33 -2.99 21.97
CA VAL A 110 -19.64 -1.99 22.81
C VAL A 110 -19.87 -0.55 22.32
N VAL A 111 -20.22 -0.39 21.05
CA VAL A 111 -20.44 0.90 20.37
C VAL A 111 -21.73 0.78 19.56
N ASP A 112 -22.78 1.49 19.98
CA ASP A 112 -24.11 1.43 19.33
C ASP A 112 -24.08 2.05 17.93
N ASP A 113 -23.55 3.28 17.80
CA ASP A 113 -23.42 4.01 16.54
C ASP A 113 -21.95 4.13 16.08
N GLY A 114 -21.70 3.88 14.79
CA GLY A 114 -20.37 4.06 14.18
C GLY A 114 -19.40 2.88 14.32
N ALA A 115 -19.84 1.72 14.80
CA ALA A 115 -19.01 0.51 14.93
C ALA A 115 -18.20 0.16 13.65
N ASP A 116 -18.79 0.34 12.46
CA ASP A 116 -18.15 0.12 11.17
C ASP A 116 -17.01 1.12 10.88
N SER A 117 -17.19 2.41 11.15
CA SER A 117 -16.19 3.45 10.87
C SER A 117 -15.02 3.39 11.86
N VAL A 118 -15.30 3.10 13.13
CA VAL A 118 -14.27 2.87 14.17
C VAL A 118 -13.45 1.62 13.84
N TRP A 119 -14.10 0.51 13.41
CA TRP A 119 -13.38 -0.67 12.94
C TRP A 119 -12.49 -0.36 11.72
N ASP A 120 -13.01 0.38 10.73
CA ASP A 120 -12.25 0.71 9.52
C ASP A 120 -11.08 1.67 9.78
N ALA A 121 -11.15 2.51 10.81
CA ALA A 121 -10.04 3.33 11.28
C ALA A 121 -8.97 2.49 12.02
N ILE A 122 -9.38 1.69 13.02
CA ILE A 122 -8.46 0.83 13.80
C ILE A 122 -7.73 -0.16 12.87
N SER A 123 -8.44 -0.80 11.95
CA SER A 123 -7.87 -1.75 11.01
C SER A 123 -7.05 -1.11 9.87
N ALA A 124 -7.18 0.20 9.62
CA ALA A 124 -6.26 0.96 8.77
C ALA A 124 -4.95 1.26 9.48
N PHE A 125 -5.04 1.76 10.72
CA PHE A 125 -3.88 2.07 11.55
C PHE A 125 -3.05 0.81 11.85
N GLY A 126 -3.70 -0.27 12.30
CA GLY A 126 -3.04 -1.55 12.56
C GLY A 126 -2.38 -2.16 11.31
N GLY A 127 -3.03 -2.09 10.15
CA GLY A 127 -2.43 -2.53 8.88
C GLY A 127 -1.17 -1.73 8.52
N THR A 128 -1.21 -0.41 8.67
CA THR A 128 -0.07 0.48 8.43
C THR A 128 1.08 0.19 9.40
N LEU A 129 0.79 -0.04 10.69
CA LEU A 129 1.79 -0.38 11.71
C LEU A 129 2.47 -1.72 11.42
N VAL A 130 1.71 -2.76 11.04
CA VAL A 130 2.27 -4.07 10.67
C VAL A 130 3.16 -3.98 9.43
N ILE A 131 2.82 -3.12 8.45
CA ILE A 131 3.67 -2.89 7.27
C ILE A 131 4.93 -2.10 7.65
N ALA A 132 4.83 -1.03 8.43
CA ALA A 132 6.00 -0.29 8.91
C ALA A 132 6.96 -1.21 9.71
N TRP A 133 6.42 -2.03 10.62
CA TRP A 133 7.18 -3.05 11.34
C TRP A 133 7.82 -4.08 10.40
N SER A 134 7.11 -4.54 9.38
CA SER A 134 7.63 -5.48 8.37
C SER A 134 8.77 -4.86 7.55
N VAL A 135 8.66 -3.58 7.19
CA VAL A 135 9.71 -2.82 6.48
C VAL A 135 10.94 -2.62 7.36
N LEU A 136 10.76 -2.22 8.62
CA LEU A 136 11.86 -2.09 9.58
C LEU A 136 12.56 -3.43 9.83
N THR A 137 11.79 -4.50 10.04
CA THR A 137 12.32 -5.88 10.22
C THR A 137 13.06 -6.36 8.96
N ALA A 138 12.55 -6.06 7.77
CA ALA A 138 13.19 -6.43 6.51
C ALA A 138 14.46 -5.62 6.27
N HIS A 139 14.45 -4.31 6.55
CA HIS A 139 15.63 -3.46 6.45
C HIS A 139 16.69 -3.83 7.49
N GLU A 140 16.31 -4.13 8.73
CA GLU A 140 17.25 -4.60 9.76
C GLU A 140 17.88 -5.94 9.36
N LYS A 141 17.09 -6.92 8.91
CA LYS A 141 17.62 -8.20 8.43
C LYS A 141 18.52 -8.00 7.19
N ALA A 142 18.13 -7.13 6.26
CA ALA A 142 18.97 -6.75 5.13
C ALA A 142 20.29 -6.12 5.60
N ALA A 143 20.26 -5.15 6.52
CA ALA A 143 21.45 -4.48 7.07
C ALA A 143 22.36 -5.45 7.86
N ARG A 144 21.80 -6.33 8.70
CA ARG A 144 22.56 -7.37 9.43
C ARG A 144 23.21 -8.37 8.47
N SER A 145 22.51 -8.80 7.41
CA SER A 145 23.09 -9.67 6.37
C SER A 145 24.11 -8.95 5.47
N ALA A 146 23.87 -7.67 5.18
CA ALA A 146 24.79 -6.78 4.48
C ALA A 146 25.99 -6.37 5.35
N GLY A 147 25.96 -6.58 6.67
CA GLY A 147 27.14 -6.49 7.52
C GLY A 147 28.19 -7.55 7.17
N VAL A 148 27.76 -8.73 6.72
CA VAL A 148 28.65 -9.77 6.16
C VAL A 148 29.00 -9.47 4.68
N ALA A 149 28.13 -8.73 3.99
CA ALA A 149 28.33 -8.27 2.61
C ALA A 149 28.60 -6.75 2.53
N ALA A 150 29.45 -6.19 3.41
CA ALA A 150 29.85 -4.77 3.34
C ALA A 150 30.54 -4.41 2.00
N GLY A 151 30.92 -5.45 1.25
CA GLY A 151 31.34 -5.40 -0.14
C GLY A 151 30.27 -5.00 -1.18
N VAL A 152 28.98 -4.77 -0.90
CA VAL A 152 28.01 -4.49 -2.00
C VAL A 152 28.28 -3.17 -2.72
N SER A 153 28.37 -2.04 -2.00
CA SER A 153 28.62 -0.73 -2.61
C SER A 153 30.01 -0.66 -3.26
N THR A 154 31.02 -1.23 -2.59
CA THR A 154 32.37 -1.38 -3.11
C THR A 154 32.46 -2.36 -4.28
N THR A 155 31.66 -3.43 -4.36
CA THR A 155 31.63 -4.29 -5.55
C THR A 155 30.85 -3.67 -6.69
N THR A 156 29.80 -2.88 -6.50
CA THR A 156 29.24 -2.09 -7.61
C THR A 156 30.24 -1.05 -8.14
N ALA A 157 31.07 -0.46 -7.27
CA ALA A 157 32.15 0.41 -7.70
C ALA A 157 33.28 -0.37 -8.42
N LEU A 158 33.69 -1.52 -7.90
CA LEU A 158 34.75 -2.34 -8.50
C LEU A 158 34.32 -3.03 -9.80
N ASP A 159 33.08 -3.49 -9.92
CA ASP A 159 32.47 -4.04 -11.15
C ASP A 159 32.36 -2.94 -12.23
N ALA A 160 32.03 -1.69 -11.84
CA ALA A 160 32.12 -0.52 -12.71
C ALA A 160 33.55 -0.09 -13.08
N LEU A 161 34.55 -0.47 -12.27
CA LEU A 161 35.98 -0.32 -12.54
C LEU A 161 36.62 -1.58 -13.18
N GLY A 162 35.82 -2.58 -13.59
CA GLY A 162 36.27 -3.79 -14.28
C GLY A 162 36.88 -4.90 -13.41
N TYR A 163 36.96 -4.71 -12.09
CA TYR A 163 37.50 -5.68 -11.13
C TYR A 163 36.46 -6.73 -10.69
N GLY A 164 36.14 -7.66 -11.59
CA GLY A 164 35.19 -8.75 -11.33
C GLY A 164 35.71 -9.77 -10.29
N PHE A 165 34.96 -9.97 -9.19
CA PHE A 165 35.30 -10.90 -8.10
C PHE A 165 35.12 -12.38 -8.48
N PRO A 166 36.19 -13.22 -8.56
CA PRO A 166 36.08 -14.62 -8.95
C PRO A 166 35.90 -15.60 -7.76
N VAL A 167 36.61 -15.35 -6.66
CA VAL A 167 36.91 -16.36 -5.61
C VAL A 167 35.65 -16.92 -4.93
N LEU A 168 34.74 -16.05 -4.47
CA LEU A 168 33.52 -16.48 -3.77
C LEU A 168 32.52 -17.22 -4.68
N ALA A 169 32.60 -17.05 -6.00
CA ALA A 169 31.66 -17.66 -6.93
C ALA A 169 31.79 -19.20 -7.00
N GLY A 170 32.97 -19.75 -6.69
CA GLY A 170 33.21 -21.19 -6.63
C GLY A 170 32.51 -21.86 -5.45
N PHE A 171 32.53 -21.23 -4.27
CA PHE A 171 32.01 -21.80 -3.02
C PHE A 171 30.48 -21.95 -3.04
N PHE A 172 29.76 -20.86 -3.37
CA PHE A 172 28.29 -20.88 -3.41
C PHE A 172 27.71 -21.71 -4.56
N ARG A 173 28.52 -22.06 -5.58
CA ARG A 173 28.11 -22.95 -6.68
C ARG A 173 27.67 -24.34 -6.21
N ARG A 174 28.10 -24.75 -4.99
CA ARG A 174 27.79 -26.04 -4.35
C ARG A 174 26.38 -26.12 -3.74
N TYR A 175 25.72 -24.99 -3.52
CA TYR A 175 24.39 -24.89 -2.88
C TYR A 175 23.34 -24.34 -3.86
N ARG A 176 23.30 -24.90 -5.07
CA ARG A 176 22.55 -24.32 -6.20
C ARG A 176 21.03 -24.53 -6.14
N ALA A 177 20.59 -25.61 -5.51
CA ALA A 177 19.19 -25.89 -5.24
C ALA A 177 19.06 -26.72 -3.95
N PHE A 178 17.88 -26.70 -3.34
CA PHE A 178 17.48 -27.67 -2.31
C PHE A 178 16.09 -28.20 -2.63
N ALA A 179 15.87 -29.50 -2.44
CA ALA A 179 14.59 -30.12 -2.72
C ALA A 179 13.64 -29.99 -1.53
N VAL A 180 12.45 -29.42 -1.75
CA VAL A 180 11.35 -29.40 -0.78
C VAL A 180 10.16 -30.11 -1.41
N ALA A 181 9.67 -31.18 -0.78
CA ALA A 181 8.55 -31.98 -1.31
C ALA A 181 8.69 -32.33 -2.81
N GLY A 182 9.89 -32.80 -3.22
CA GLY A 182 10.21 -33.17 -4.61
C GLY A 182 10.42 -32.00 -5.58
N HIS A 183 10.21 -30.75 -5.16
CA HIS A 183 10.42 -29.57 -6.00
C HIS A 183 11.82 -28.97 -5.77
N GLU A 184 12.58 -28.77 -6.85
CA GLU A 184 13.89 -28.11 -6.78
C GLU A 184 13.73 -26.59 -6.55
N VAL A 185 13.92 -26.16 -5.32
CA VAL A 185 14.00 -24.73 -4.99
C VAL A 185 15.40 -24.24 -5.35
N VAL A 186 15.55 -23.71 -6.57
CA VAL A 186 16.79 -23.08 -7.04
C VAL A 186 17.09 -21.87 -6.15
N VAL A 187 18.21 -21.91 -5.43
CA VAL A 187 18.63 -20.80 -4.57
C VAL A 187 19.01 -19.62 -5.47
N PRO A 188 18.50 -18.39 -5.22
CA PRO A 188 18.91 -17.21 -5.96
C PRO A 188 20.35 -16.82 -5.62
N LEU A 189 21.33 -17.54 -6.18
CA LEU A 189 22.77 -17.40 -5.88
C LEU A 189 23.31 -15.97 -6.12
N TRP A 190 22.66 -15.15 -6.94
CA TRP A 190 23.00 -13.74 -7.11
C TRP A 190 22.78 -12.93 -5.81
N ALA A 191 21.82 -13.31 -4.95
CA ALA A 191 21.57 -12.65 -3.66
C ALA A 191 22.67 -13.00 -2.64
N LEU A 192 23.23 -14.21 -2.72
CA LEU A 192 24.41 -14.61 -1.94
C LEU A 192 25.70 -13.99 -2.48
N ARG A 193 25.80 -13.75 -3.81
CA ARG A 193 27.00 -13.20 -4.45
C ARG A 193 27.09 -11.66 -4.45
N HIS A 194 25.95 -10.97 -4.52
CA HIS A 194 25.87 -9.51 -4.64
C HIS A 194 25.08 -8.86 -3.50
N GLY A 195 24.71 -9.63 -2.47
CA GLY A 195 23.92 -9.18 -1.33
C GLY A 195 22.47 -8.81 -1.67
N VAL A 196 21.76 -8.37 -0.64
CA VAL A 196 20.47 -7.69 -0.73
C VAL A 196 20.73 -6.22 -0.42
N ASP A 197 20.45 -5.33 -1.38
CA ASP A 197 20.60 -3.89 -1.16
C ASP A 197 19.53 -3.38 -0.17
N ALA A 198 19.97 -3.16 1.07
CA ALA A 198 19.12 -2.67 2.16
C ALA A 198 18.51 -1.29 1.89
N THR A 199 19.08 -0.48 0.99
CA THR A 199 18.53 0.83 0.60
C THR A 199 17.38 0.68 -0.40
N THR A 200 17.51 -0.16 -1.44
CA THR A 200 16.39 -0.55 -2.31
C THR A 200 15.26 -1.21 -1.51
N VAL A 201 15.57 -2.11 -0.57
CA VAL A 201 14.56 -2.74 0.30
C VAL A 201 13.82 -1.70 1.11
N LEU A 202 14.54 -0.79 1.78
CA LEU A 202 13.91 0.28 2.56
C LEU A 202 13.08 1.20 1.67
N PHE A 203 13.57 1.60 0.50
CA PHE A 203 12.87 2.48 -0.43
C PHE A 203 11.53 1.89 -0.92
N VAL A 204 11.52 0.63 -1.38
CA VAL A 204 10.27 -0.03 -1.80
C VAL A 204 9.34 -0.25 -0.59
N GLY A 205 9.90 -0.49 0.59
CA GLY A 205 9.17 -0.50 1.85
C GLY A 205 8.49 0.84 2.17
N CYS A 206 9.20 1.96 2.02
CA CYS A 206 8.66 3.30 2.22
C CYS A 206 7.55 3.64 1.20
N LEU A 207 7.65 3.17 -0.05
CA LEU A 207 6.56 3.31 -1.02
C LEU A 207 5.28 2.60 -0.55
N ILE A 208 5.38 1.35 -0.06
CA ILE A 208 4.17 0.64 0.42
C ILE A 208 3.63 1.22 1.71
N VAL A 209 4.48 1.67 2.64
CA VAL A 209 4.05 2.44 3.82
C VAL A 209 3.30 3.70 3.38
N GLY A 210 3.82 4.46 2.40
CA GLY A 210 3.15 5.65 1.86
C GLY A 210 1.73 5.38 1.37
N PHE A 211 1.51 4.31 0.60
CA PHE A 211 0.18 3.90 0.15
C PHE A 211 -0.78 3.59 1.32
N HIS A 212 -0.30 2.95 2.40
CA HIS A 212 -1.13 2.65 3.58
C HIS A 212 -1.35 3.85 4.49
N THR A 213 -0.37 4.75 4.62
CA THR A 213 -0.54 6.04 5.32
C THR A 213 -1.59 6.90 4.64
N VAL A 214 -1.55 7.04 3.31
CA VAL A 214 -2.61 7.77 2.56
C VAL A 214 -3.96 7.06 2.68
N GLY A 215 -3.98 5.72 2.70
CA GLY A 215 -5.19 4.93 2.99
C GLY A 215 -5.78 5.18 4.38
N THR A 216 -4.93 5.31 5.40
CA THR A 216 -5.33 5.60 6.78
C THR A 216 -5.85 7.03 6.91
N LEU A 217 -5.12 8.03 6.37
CA LEU A 217 -5.57 9.42 6.33
C LEU A 217 -6.93 9.57 5.62
N ALA A 218 -7.12 8.89 4.48
CA ALA A 218 -8.38 8.88 3.75
C ALA A 218 -9.51 8.07 4.42
N ALA A 219 -9.22 7.27 5.46
CA ALA A 219 -10.22 6.62 6.31
C ALA A 219 -10.57 7.52 7.51
N THR A 220 -9.58 8.04 8.20
CA THR A 220 -9.76 8.99 9.32
C THR A 220 -10.50 10.25 8.88
N TRP A 221 -10.17 10.82 7.71
CA TRP A 221 -10.87 12.00 7.18
C TRP A 221 -12.36 11.75 6.91
N ARG A 222 -12.73 10.54 6.43
CA ARG A 222 -14.15 10.16 6.30
C ARG A 222 -14.80 10.02 7.66
N ALA A 223 -14.22 9.25 8.59
CA ALA A 223 -14.77 9.10 9.94
C ALA A 223 -14.99 10.46 10.67
N VAL A 224 -14.10 11.43 10.46
CA VAL A 224 -14.27 12.81 10.97
C VAL A 224 -15.38 13.56 10.23
N ARG A 225 -15.46 13.46 8.90
CA ARG A 225 -16.53 14.08 8.11
C ARG A 225 -17.90 13.50 8.44
N ASP A 226 -17.98 12.19 8.62
CA ASP A 226 -19.23 11.47 8.87
C ASP A 226 -19.78 11.85 10.26
N THR A 227 -18.93 11.93 11.30
CA THR A 227 -19.33 12.37 12.65
C THR A 227 -19.63 13.87 12.75
N THR A 228 -18.88 14.73 12.06
CA THR A 228 -19.14 16.19 12.05
C THR A 228 -20.34 16.58 11.17
N GLY A 229 -20.60 15.84 10.09
CA GLY A 229 -21.81 15.96 9.28
C GLY A 229 -23.05 15.60 10.08
N TYR A 230 -23.05 14.44 10.76
CA TYR A 230 -24.17 14.00 11.60
C TYR A 230 -24.49 15.01 12.72
N ALA A 231 -23.46 15.59 13.36
CA ALA A 231 -23.65 16.64 14.37
C ALA A 231 -24.24 17.95 13.79
N ALA A 232 -23.93 18.28 12.54
CA ALA A 232 -24.47 19.46 11.85
C ALA A 232 -25.91 19.24 11.36
N GLU A 233 -26.24 18.04 10.87
CA GLU A 233 -27.60 17.65 10.51
C GLU A 233 -28.49 17.61 11.76
N GLN A 234 -28.03 16.97 12.85
CA GLN A 234 -28.76 16.91 14.12
C GLN A 234 -28.99 18.29 14.76
N THR A 235 -28.05 19.24 14.62
CA THR A 235 -28.28 20.63 15.09
C THR A 235 -29.16 21.45 14.13
N GLY A 236 -29.19 21.09 12.84
CA GLY A 236 -30.14 21.64 11.86
C GLY A 236 -31.58 21.22 12.17
N ASP A 237 -31.82 19.93 12.38
CA ASP A 237 -33.15 19.40 12.68
C ASP A 237 -33.68 19.93 14.02
N ILE A 238 -32.84 19.99 15.07
CA ILE A 238 -33.22 20.60 16.36
C ILE A 238 -33.54 22.10 16.20
N ALA A 239 -32.87 22.83 15.31
CA ALA A 239 -33.19 24.22 15.02
C ALA A 239 -34.47 24.39 14.19
N ALA A 240 -34.78 23.42 13.32
CA ALA A 240 -36.04 23.38 12.56
C ALA A 240 -37.24 23.11 13.50
N ASP A 241 -37.17 22.06 14.34
CA ASP A 241 -38.22 21.75 15.34
C ASP A 241 -38.37 22.86 16.40
N ALA A 242 -37.30 23.61 16.70
CA ALA A 242 -37.35 24.78 17.58
C ALA A 242 -37.91 26.05 16.91
N THR A 243 -38.21 26.02 15.60
CA THR A 243 -38.88 27.12 14.90
C THR A 243 -40.39 26.92 15.00
N PRO A 244 -41.12 27.70 15.81
CA PRO A 244 -42.56 27.50 15.96
C PRO A 244 -43.28 27.79 14.65
N ASP A 245 -44.17 26.88 14.24
CA ASP A 245 -44.97 27.03 13.03
C ASP A 245 -45.97 28.18 13.21
N GLY A 246 -45.58 29.37 12.74
CA GLY A 246 -46.34 30.62 12.82
C GLY A 246 -47.50 30.66 11.83
N GLY A 247 -48.29 29.59 11.79
CA GLY A 247 -49.06 29.15 10.63
C GLY A 247 -50.56 28.94 10.82
N ASP A 248 -51.14 29.23 11.99
CA ASP A 248 -52.61 29.33 12.13
C ASP A 248 -53.00 30.30 13.26
N ALA A 249 -52.93 31.60 12.95
CA ALA A 249 -53.61 32.62 13.74
C ALA A 249 -55.07 32.71 13.28
N ASP A 250 -55.96 31.98 13.96
CA ASP A 250 -57.42 31.95 13.70
C ASP A 250 -58.04 33.35 13.81
N ALA A 251 -58.07 34.06 12.69
CA ALA A 251 -58.60 35.40 12.57
C ALA A 251 -60.12 35.36 12.44
N GLY A 252 -60.79 35.03 13.56
CA GLY A 252 -62.25 35.02 13.70
C GLY A 252 -62.88 36.39 13.48
N GLY A 253 -62.99 36.81 12.22
CA GLY A 253 -63.57 38.07 11.78
C GLY A 253 -65.08 38.02 11.63
N ASP A 254 -65.76 38.95 12.31
CA ASP A 254 -67.22 39.10 12.38
C ASP A 254 -68.01 38.71 11.11
N ARG A 255 -68.94 37.76 11.28
CA ARG A 255 -70.21 37.75 10.54
C ARG A 255 -71.30 38.34 11.43
N ALA A 256 -71.40 39.66 11.41
CA ALA A 256 -72.50 40.38 12.03
C ALA A 256 -73.85 39.97 11.42
N GLU A 257 -74.88 39.90 12.26
CA GLU A 257 -76.26 39.73 11.82
C GLU A 257 -76.85 41.05 11.29
N ARG A 258 -77.90 40.92 10.44
CA ARG A 258 -78.84 41.96 9.96
C ARG A 258 -78.45 42.70 8.68
#